data_AF-A0AAQ4DPB2-F1
#
_entry.id   AF-A0AAQ4DPB2-F1
#
_cell.length_a   1.000
_cell.length_b   1.000
_cell.length_c   1.000
_cell.angle_alpha   90.00
_cell.angle_beta   90.00
_cell.angle_gamma   90.00
#
_symmetry.space_group_name_H-M   'P 1'
#
loop_
_entity.id
_entity.type
_entity.pdbx_description
1 polymer ?
#
loop_
_entity_poly.entity_id
_entity_poly.type
_entity_poly.pdbx_seq_one_letter_code
_entity_poly.pdbx_strand_id
1 'polypeptide(L)'
;MRIAKAEFEAEGMGRRSDAPRASLLHLVPKKTEGRRTCRDYCAVNARTIPDRYPVHHIQDFAHRIYGCHVFSVLDLVKAYTQTTVHLDDVPKTAFITPFGFFEVPFMSFGLRNARKTFQCFINVLVCGLDFCFVYLDDMWVFPVTPTNITRTSVYFSDASMTTAYSPMSQRARSALQS
;
A
#
# COMPACT_ATOMS: atom_id res chain seq x y z
N MET A 1 26.43 7.23 0.44
CA MET A 1 26.03 6.19 1.42
C MET A 1 25.22 6.73 2.61
N ARG A 2 25.64 7.81 3.29
CA ARG A 2 24.94 8.33 4.50
C ARG A 2 23.42 8.55 4.31
N ILE A 3 23.03 9.12 3.18
CA ILE A 3 21.61 9.35 2.84
C ILE A 3 20.83 8.03 2.70
N ALA A 4 21.41 7.02 2.06
CA ALA A 4 20.76 5.71 1.91
C ALA A 4 20.52 5.03 3.26
N LYS A 5 21.51 5.11 4.15
CA LYS A 5 21.43 4.57 5.50
C LYS A 5 20.40 5.30 6.34
N ALA A 6 20.40 6.64 6.31
CA ALA A 6 19.43 7.45 7.05
C ALA A 6 17.98 7.20 6.59
N GLU A 7 17.73 7.13 5.28
CA GLU A 7 16.39 6.81 4.75
C GLU A 7 15.96 5.38 5.14
N PHE A 8 16.88 4.40 5.06
CA PHE A 8 16.61 3.03 5.49
C PHE A 8 16.29 2.93 7.00
N GLU A 9 17.07 3.61 7.84
CA GLU A 9 16.86 3.65 9.29
C GLU A 9 15.55 4.38 9.64
N ALA A 10 15.19 5.43 8.90
CA ALA A 10 13.93 6.15 9.07
C ALA A 10 12.71 5.32 8.64
N GLU A 11 12.84 4.44 7.65
CA GLU A 11 11.81 3.46 7.29
C GLU A 11 11.59 2.44 8.43
N GLY A 12 12.60 2.20 9.27
CA GLY A 12 12.47 1.46 10.54
C GLY A 12 12.28 -0.05 10.39
N MET A 13 12.73 -0.64 9.28
CA MET A 13 12.03 -1.81 8.75
C MET A 13 12.95 -2.77 7.99
N GLY A 14 13.80 -3.48 8.73
CA GLY A 14 14.53 -4.66 8.27
C GLY A 14 15.33 -5.34 9.37
N ARG A 15 15.25 -6.67 9.47
CA ARG A 15 16.11 -7.48 10.36
C ARG A 15 17.30 -8.02 9.56
N ARG A 16 18.39 -8.38 10.24
CA ARG A 16 19.51 -9.08 9.58
C ARG A 16 18.99 -10.36 8.92
N SER A 17 19.47 -10.64 7.71
CA SER A 17 19.10 -11.82 6.96
C SER A 17 20.33 -12.68 6.72
N ASP A 18 20.10 -13.99 6.65
CA ASP A 18 21.05 -15.00 6.16
C ASP A 18 20.47 -15.74 4.94
N ALA A 19 19.51 -15.11 4.24
CA ALA A 19 18.83 -15.71 3.11
C ALA A 19 19.80 -16.05 1.96
N PRO A 20 19.56 -17.13 1.21
CA PRO A 20 20.47 -17.59 0.16
C PRO A 20 20.51 -16.67 -1.07
N ARG A 21 19.60 -15.70 -1.15
CA ARG A 21 19.46 -14.76 -2.27
C ARG A 21 19.03 -13.40 -1.75
N ALA A 22 19.32 -12.37 -2.53
CA ALA A 22 18.97 -11.01 -2.19
C ALA A 22 18.62 -10.18 -3.42
N SER A 23 17.77 -9.19 -3.20
CA SER A 23 17.48 -8.09 -4.12
C SER A 23 18.42 -6.91 -3.86
N LEU A 24 18.57 -5.99 -4.81
CA LEU A 24 19.37 -4.77 -4.60
C LEU A 24 18.51 -3.64 -4.05
N LEU A 25 19.10 -2.80 -3.19
CA LEU A 25 18.47 -1.55 -2.74
C LEU A 25 18.91 -0.38 -3.63
N HIS A 26 17.94 0.25 -4.28
CA HIS A 26 18.11 1.45 -5.09
C HIS A 26 17.60 2.69 -4.34
N LEU A 27 18.24 3.82 -4.58
CA LEU A 27 17.72 5.12 -4.17
C LEU A 27 17.08 5.81 -5.37
N VAL A 28 15.82 6.17 -5.23
CA VAL A 28 15.06 6.87 -6.26
C VAL A 28 14.71 8.28 -5.76
N PRO A 29 14.90 9.34 -6.56
CA PRO A 29 14.47 10.68 -6.18
C PRO A 29 12.95 10.73 -6.02
N LYS A 30 12.47 11.42 -4.97
CA LYS A 30 11.04 11.75 -4.85
C LYS A 30 10.70 12.85 -5.87
N LYS A 31 9.40 13.00 -6.18
CA LYS A 31 8.91 14.12 -7.00
C LYS A 31 9.04 15.46 -6.25
N THR A 32 8.92 15.40 -4.92
CA THR A 32 9.26 16.47 -3.99
C THR A 32 10.72 16.35 -3.56
N GLU A 33 11.14 17.15 -2.59
CA GLU A 33 12.44 16.98 -1.95
C GLU A 33 12.60 15.60 -1.28
N GLY A 34 13.84 15.10 -1.28
CA GLY A 34 14.23 13.84 -0.64
C GLY A 34 14.42 12.66 -1.60
N ARG A 35 14.76 11.51 -1.03
CA ARG A 35 14.89 10.24 -1.75
C ARG A 35 13.97 9.20 -1.11
N ARG A 36 13.73 8.10 -1.82
CA ARG A 36 13.08 6.90 -1.27
C ARG A 36 13.94 5.70 -1.58
N THR A 37 13.96 4.73 -0.67
CA THR A 37 14.57 3.45 -0.98
C THR A 37 13.59 2.60 -1.79
N CYS A 38 14.09 1.85 -2.76
CA CYS A 38 13.32 0.99 -3.65
C CYS A 38 14.08 -0.32 -3.81
N ARG A 39 13.43 -1.45 -3.52
CA ARG A 39 14.06 -2.76 -3.63
C ARG A 39 13.76 -3.35 -5.00
N ASP A 40 14.79 -3.82 -5.69
CA ASP A 40 14.63 -4.42 -7.01
C ASP A 40 14.21 -5.89 -6.89
N TYR A 41 12.89 -6.10 -6.80
CA TYR A 41 12.31 -7.43 -6.79
C TYR A 41 12.09 -8.02 -8.18
N CYS A 42 12.67 -7.48 -9.26
CA CYS A 42 12.41 -8.00 -10.62
C CYS A 42 12.69 -9.51 -10.74
N ALA A 43 13.81 -9.99 -10.19
CA ALA A 43 14.17 -11.41 -10.21
C ALA A 43 13.24 -12.28 -9.35
N VAL A 44 12.81 -11.77 -8.19
CA VAL A 44 11.84 -12.44 -7.31
C VAL A 44 10.50 -12.55 -8.04
N ASN A 45 10.01 -11.42 -8.53
CA ASN A 45 8.75 -11.30 -9.24
C ASN A 45 8.69 -12.24 -10.44
N ALA A 46 9.75 -12.34 -11.25
CA ALA A 46 9.78 -13.25 -12.39
C ALA A 46 9.48 -14.71 -12.03
N ARG A 47 9.82 -15.15 -10.81
CA ARG A 47 9.60 -16.51 -10.30
C ARG A 47 8.34 -16.64 -9.45
N THR A 48 7.68 -15.53 -9.13
CA THR A 48 6.45 -15.51 -8.33
C THR A 48 5.23 -15.78 -9.21
N ILE A 49 4.43 -16.77 -8.83
CA ILE A 49 3.15 -17.05 -9.48
C ILE A 49 2.20 -15.85 -9.25
N PRO A 50 1.64 -15.24 -10.32
CA PRO A 50 0.72 -14.12 -10.16
C PRO A 50 -0.55 -14.54 -9.41
N ASP A 51 -0.89 -13.80 -8.36
CA ASP A 51 -2.18 -13.93 -7.67
C ASP A 51 -3.32 -13.54 -8.63
N ARG A 52 -4.43 -14.29 -8.61
CA ARG A 52 -5.62 -14.06 -9.44
C ARG A 52 -6.79 -13.47 -8.67
N TYR A 53 -6.57 -12.94 -7.47
CA TYR A 53 -7.60 -12.24 -6.70
C TYR A 53 -8.30 -11.17 -7.57
N PRO A 54 -9.64 -11.17 -7.64
CA PRO A 54 -10.40 -10.22 -8.45
C PRO A 54 -10.36 -8.84 -7.80
N VAL A 55 -9.71 -7.89 -8.48
CA VAL A 55 -9.78 -6.49 -8.10
C VAL A 55 -11.01 -5.88 -8.77
N HIS A 56 -11.81 -5.13 -8.00
CA HIS A 56 -12.99 -4.46 -8.53
C HIS A 56 -12.64 -3.56 -9.71
N HIS A 57 -13.52 -3.50 -10.71
CA HIS A 57 -13.31 -2.61 -11.83
C HIS A 57 -13.65 -1.18 -11.40
N ILE A 58 -12.89 -0.18 -11.86
CA ILE A 58 -13.16 1.23 -11.51
C ILE A 58 -14.53 1.71 -11.99
N GLN A 59 -15.10 1.06 -13.01
CA GLN A 59 -16.46 1.33 -13.49
C GLN A 59 -17.53 0.93 -12.45
N ASP A 60 -17.31 -0.16 -11.72
CA ASP A 60 -18.23 -0.61 -10.65
C ASP A 60 -18.35 0.48 -9.56
N PHE A 61 -17.25 1.18 -9.32
CA PHE A 61 -17.22 2.33 -8.43
C PHE A 61 -18.01 3.52 -8.98
N ALA A 62 -17.81 3.89 -10.24
CA ALA A 62 -18.52 5.00 -10.87
C ALA A 62 -20.05 4.83 -10.77
N HIS A 63 -20.55 3.60 -10.93
CA HIS A 63 -21.96 3.29 -10.71
C HIS A 63 -22.41 3.46 -9.25
N ARG A 64 -21.58 3.06 -8.27
CA ARG A 64 -21.89 3.21 -6.84
C ARG A 64 -21.96 4.66 -6.36
N ILE A 65 -21.17 5.55 -6.97
CA ILE A 65 -21.17 6.97 -6.62
C ILE A 65 -22.03 7.83 -7.54
N TYR A 66 -22.78 7.23 -8.47
CA TYR A 66 -23.65 7.97 -9.36
C TYR A 66 -24.69 8.76 -8.55
N GLY A 67 -24.69 10.09 -8.71
CA GLY A 67 -25.53 11.01 -7.92
C GLY A 67 -24.93 11.47 -6.59
N CYS A 68 -23.76 10.96 -6.17
CA CYS A 68 -23.02 11.50 -5.04
C CYS A 68 -22.23 12.74 -5.46
N HIS A 69 -22.53 13.89 -4.86
CA HIS A 69 -21.81 15.14 -5.14
C HIS A 69 -20.56 15.35 -4.27
N VAL A 70 -20.45 14.61 -3.15
CA VAL A 70 -19.36 14.76 -2.18
C VAL A 70 -18.85 13.39 -1.74
N PHE A 71 -17.56 13.14 -2.01
CA PHE A 71 -16.81 11.97 -1.58
C PHE A 71 -15.46 12.40 -0.99
N SER A 72 -14.91 11.59 -0.10
CA SER A 72 -13.57 11.76 0.47
C SER A 72 -12.66 10.63 0.03
N VAL A 73 -11.40 10.94 -0.25
CA VAL A 73 -10.37 9.95 -0.54
C VAL A 73 -9.41 9.91 0.65
N LEU A 74 -9.25 8.70 1.19
CA LEU A 74 -8.34 8.37 2.27
C LEU A 74 -7.15 7.63 1.67
N ASP A 75 -5.95 8.14 1.95
CA ASP A 75 -4.70 7.44 1.66
C ASP A 75 -4.37 6.53 2.86
N LEU A 76 -4.23 5.23 2.59
CA LEU A 76 -3.89 4.22 3.57
C LEU A 76 -2.38 4.21 3.82
N VAL A 77 -1.93 5.18 4.62
CA VAL A 77 -0.51 5.37 4.94
C VAL A 77 0.05 4.09 5.58
N LYS A 78 1.19 3.62 5.06
CA LYS A 78 1.90 2.42 5.56
C LYS A 78 1.12 1.10 5.47
N ALA A 79 0.02 1.06 4.72
CA ALA A 79 -0.80 -0.12 4.43
C ALA A 79 0.01 -1.42 4.23
N TYR A 80 0.98 -1.40 3.30
CA TYR A 80 1.80 -2.58 3.01
C TYR A 80 2.62 -3.06 4.20
N THR A 81 3.19 -2.13 4.98
CA THR A 81 4.06 -2.50 6.11
C THR A 81 3.31 -3.13 7.28
N GLN A 82 1.98 -2.99 7.32
CA GLN A 82 1.13 -3.64 8.31
C GLN A 82 0.73 -5.06 7.89
N THR A 83 0.79 -5.37 6.59
CA THR A 83 0.50 -6.70 6.09
C THR A 83 1.74 -7.58 6.23
N THR A 84 1.66 -8.64 7.02
CA THR A 84 2.78 -9.57 7.22
C THR A 84 3.00 -10.46 6.00
N VAL A 85 4.26 -10.79 5.75
CA VAL A 85 4.64 -11.81 4.77
C VAL A 85 4.64 -13.17 5.47
N HIS A 86 4.20 -14.22 4.78
CA HIS A 86 4.25 -15.57 5.31
C HIS A 86 5.70 -15.93 5.70
N LEU A 87 5.89 -16.62 6.83
CA LEU A 87 7.22 -16.86 7.40
C LEU A 87 8.20 -17.50 6.39
N ASP A 88 7.72 -18.46 5.61
CA ASP A 88 8.51 -19.16 4.59
C ASP A 88 8.92 -18.27 3.40
N ASP A 89 8.21 -17.16 3.21
CA ASP A 89 8.45 -16.20 2.13
C ASP A 89 9.31 -15.00 2.58
N VAL A 90 9.51 -14.81 3.88
CA VAL A 90 10.34 -13.71 4.42
C VAL A 90 11.74 -13.69 3.81
N PRO A 91 12.46 -14.82 3.65
CA PRO A 91 13.78 -14.81 3.00
C PRO A 91 13.76 -14.32 1.55
N LYS A 92 12.61 -14.38 0.85
CA LYS A 92 12.47 -13.89 -0.53
C LYS A 92 12.45 -12.36 -0.59
N THR A 93 12.17 -11.70 0.52
CA THR A 93 12.19 -10.23 0.65
C THR A 93 13.58 -9.68 0.97
N ALA A 94 14.58 -10.56 1.12
CA ALA A 94 15.92 -10.16 1.50
C ALA A 94 16.56 -9.24 0.45
N PHE A 95 17.34 -8.28 0.91
CA PHE A 95 18.01 -7.28 0.08
C PHE A 95 19.37 -6.88 0.66
N ILE A 96 20.30 -6.60 -0.25
CA ILE A 96 21.67 -6.18 0.08
C ILE A 96 21.79 -4.66 -0.07
N THR A 97 22.48 -4.06 0.89
CA THR A 97 22.93 -2.68 0.87
C THR A 97 24.45 -2.63 1.07
N PRO A 98 25.12 -1.52 0.74
CA PRO A 98 26.55 -1.36 1.04
C PRO A 98 26.93 -1.43 2.52
N PHE A 99 25.93 -1.39 3.43
CA PHE A 99 26.12 -1.38 4.87
C PHE A 99 25.48 -2.60 5.57
N GLY A 100 24.96 -3.57 4.81
CA GLY A 100 24.50 -4.82 5.37
C GLY A 100 23.54 -5.61 4.50
N PHE A 101 23.12 -6.74 5.04
CA PHE A 101 22.18 -7.66 4.42
C PHE A 101 20.98 -7.82 5.35
N PHE A 102 19.78 -7.60 4.80
CA PHE A 102 18.56 -7.47 5.59
C PHE A 102 17.36 -8.11 4.89
N GLU A 103 16.32 -8.42 5.64
CA GLU A 103 15.02 -8.90 5.16
C GLU A 103 13.87 -8.25 5.91
N VAL A 104 12.66 -8.34 5.36
CA VAL A 104 11.46 -7.76 5.97
C VAL A 104 10.35 -8.78 6.20
N PRO A 105 9.77 -8.83 7.41
CA PRO A 105 8.65 -9.73 7.71
C PRO A 105 7.29 -9.18 7.27
N PHE A 106 7.25 -8.06 6.55
CA PHE A 106 6.03 -7.42 6.07
C PHE A 106 6.14 -7.12 4.58
N MET A 107 5.00 -6.82 3.98
CA MET A 107 4.88 -6.58 2.56
C MET A 107 5.59 -5.27 2.21
N SER A 108 6.53 -5.35 1.28
CA SER A 108 7.22 -4.18 0.75
C SER A 108 6.74 -3.85 -0.65
N PHE A 109 6.80 -2.57 -1.01
CA PHE A 109 6.52 -2.11 -2.35
C PHE A 109 7.40 -2.82 -3.39
N GLY A 110 6.85 -3.09 -4.58
CA GLY A 110 7.55 -3.73 -5.69
C GLY A 110 7.39 -5.25 -5.76
N LEU A 111 6.85 -5.92 -4.74
CA LEU A 111 6.49 -7.34 -4.83
C LEU A 111 5.27 -7.54 -5.75
N ARG A 112 5.32 -8.55 -6.62
CA ARG A 112 4.31 -8.82 -7.67
C ARG A 112 2.88 -8.91 -7.13
N ASN A 113 2.68 -9.61 -6.01
CA ASN A 113 1.36 -9.88 -5.46
C ASN A 113 0.92 -8.87 -4.40
N ALA A 114 1.77 -7.91 -4.03
CA ALA A 114 1.53 -7.05 -2.87
C ALA A 114 0.17 -6.33 -2.91
N ARG A 115 -0.12 -5.66 -4.03
CA ARG A 115 -1.36 -4.88 -4.18
C ARG A 115 -2.61 -5.75 -4.11
N LYS A 116 -2.53 -7.00 -4.61
CA LYS A 116 -3.66 -7.93 -4.62
C LYS A 116 -3.92 -8.52 -3.25
N THR A 117 -2.86 -8.92 -2.55
CA THR A 117 -2.97 -9.37 -1.17
C THR A 117 -3.53 -8.27 -0.28
N PHE A 118 -3.07 -7.02 -0.46
CA PHE A 118 -3.62 -5.88 0.26
C PHE A 118 -5.09 -5.62 -0.10
N GLN A 119 -5.49 -5.70 -1.38
CA GLN A 119 -6.89 -5.60 -1.78
C GLN A 119 -7.77 -6.68 -1.14
N CYS A 120 -7.28 -7.91 -1.04
CA CYS A 120 -7.99 -8.99 -0.35
C CYS A 120 -8.18 -8.67 1.13
N PHE A 121 -7.09 -8.28 1.81
CA PHE A 121 -7.12 -7.89 3.22
C PHE A 121 -8.12 -6.75 3.49
N ILE A 122 -8.04 -5.67 2.71
CA ILE A 122 -8.88 -4.49 2.94
C ILE A 122 -10.35 -4.76 2.61
N ASN A 123 -10.64 -5.59 1.59
CA ASN A 123 -12.01 -6.00 1.26
C ASN A 123 -12.67 -6.76 2.42
N VAL A 124 -11.91 -7.62 3.11
CA VAL A 124 -12.40 -8.31 4.31
C VAL A 124 -12.66 -7.31 5.44
N LEU A 125 -11.75 -6.36 5.62
CA LEU A 125 -11.83 -5.36 6.69
C LEU A 125 -13.02 -4.40 6.52
N VAL A 126 -13.30 -3.95 5.29
CA VAL A 126 -14.43 -3.04 4.99
C VAL A 126 -15.72 -3.78 4.65
N CYS A 127 -15.74 -5.11 4.79
CA CYS A 127 -16.93 -5.92 4.51
C CYS A 127 -18.11 -5.43 5.39
N GLY A 128 -19.23 -5.09 4.75
CA GLY A 128 -20.41 -4.52 5.43
C GLY A 128 -20.42 -2.99 5.52
N LEU A 129 -19.43 -2.29 4.95
CA LEU A 129 -19.44 -0.83 4.79
C LEU A 129 -19.86 -0.45 3.37
N ASP A 130 -21.17 -0.20 3.17
CA ASP A 130 -21.71 0.15 1.85
C ASP A 130 -21.37 1.57 1.40
N PHE A 131 -20.92 2.42 2.32
CA PHE A 131 -20.51 3.81 2.08
C PHE A 131 -19.02 3.95 1.75
N CYS A 132 -18.34 2.83 1.49
CA CYS A 132 -16.91 2.77 1.25
C CYS A 132 -16.60 1.98 -0.03
N PHE A 133 -15.57 2.42 -0.75
CA PHE A 133 -15.01 1.67 -1.86
C PHE A 133 -13.49 1.74 -1.81
N VAL A 134 -12.82 0.59 -1.87
CA VAL A 134 -11.36 0.54 -1.83
C VAL A 134 -10.84 0.04 -3.17
N TYR A 135 -9.92 0.81 -3.74
CA TYR A 135 -9.21 0.45 -4.96
C TYR A 135 -7.72 0.59 -4.73
N LEU A 136 -7.05 -0.56 -4.61
CA LEU A 136 -5.63 -0.67 -4.36
C LEU A 136 -5.24 0.09 -3.09
N ASP A 137 -4.61 1.24 -3.23
CA ASP A 137 -4.08 2.06 -2.13
C ASP A 137 -5.04 3.19 -1.72
N ASP A 138 -6.07 3.45 -2.53
CA ASP A 138 -7.01 4.54 -2.35
C ASP A 138 -8.34 4.01 -1.81
N MET A 139 -8.78 4.59 -0.69
CA MET A 139 -10.11 4.33 -0.14
C MET A 139 -11.02 5.55 -0.32
N TRP A 140 -12.22 5.31 -0.80
CA TRP A 140 -13.23 6.32 -1.07
C TRP A 140 -14.39 6.16 -0.10
N VAL A 141 -14.82 7.27 0.49
CA VAL A 141 -15.94 7.33 1.44
C VAL A 141 -17.03 8.25 0.88
N PHE A 142 -18.26 7.74 0.77
CA PHE A 142 -19.38 8.45 0.16
C PHE A 142 -20.76 8.00 0.71
N PRO A 143 -21.73 8.92 0.86
CA PRO A 143 -21.55 10.37 0.82
C PRO A 143 -20.73 10.85 2.03
N VAL A 144 -20.04 11.98 1.89
CA VAL A 144 -19.30 12.59 3.00
C VAL A 144 -20.29 13.12 4.02
N THR A 145 -20.45 12.38 5.11
CA THR A 145 -21.16 12.81 6.32
C THR A 145 -20.20 12.71 7.50
N PRO A 146 -20.35 13.54 8.54
CA PRO A 146 -19.56 13.41 9.77
C PRO A 146 -19.63 11.99 10.35
N THR A 147 -20.80 11.35 10.27
CA THR A 147 -21.02 9.97 10.72
C THR A 147 -20.17 8.96 9.94
N ASN A 148 -20.13 9.06 8.61
CA ASN A 148 -19.35 8.13 7.77
C ASN A 148 -17.85 8.32 7.95
N ILE A 149 -17.37 9.56 8.05
CA ILE A 149 -15.95 9.84 8.35
C ILE A 149 -15.58 9.23 9.70
N THR A 150 -16.35 9.51 10.75
CA THR A 150 -16.06 9.02 12.11
C THR A 150 -16.10 7.50 12.17
N ARG A 151 -17.11 6.86 11.55
CA ARG A 151 -17.16 5.38 11.46
C ARG A 151 -15.93 4.83 10.76
N THR A 152 -15.51 5.43 9.65
CA THR A 152 -14.32 5.02 8.93
C THR A 152 -13.06 5.15 9.81
N SER A 153 -12.88 6.29 10.49
CA SER A 153 -11.72 6.49 11.37
C SER A 153 -11.68 5.52 12.56
N VAL A 154 -12.83 5.17 13.14
CA VAL A 154 -12.92 4.20 14.24
C VAL A 154 -12.58 2.79 13.76
N TYR A 155 -13.13 2.38 12.61
CA TYR A 155 -12.82 1.07 12.02
C TYR A 155 -11.32 0.90 11.73
N PHE A 156 -10.65 1.97 11.26
CA PHE A 156 -9.22 1.92 10.99
C PHE A 156 -8.33 2.12 12.22
N SER A 157 -8.78 2.86 13.24
CA SER A 157 -8.06 2.90 14.52
C SER A 157 -8.05 1.52 15.18
N ASP A 158 -9.17 0.80 15.13
CA ASP A 158 -9.27 -0.56 15.67
C ASP A 158 -8.41 -1.55 14.86
N ALA A 159 -8.25 -1.30 13.56
CA ALA A 159 -7.36 -2.05 12.69
C ALA A 159 -5.90 -1.57 12.68
N SER A 160 -5.52 -0.61 13.54
CA SER A 160 -4.17 -0.01 13.58
C SER A 160 -3.70 0.66 12.26
N MET A 161 -4.63 1.03 11.38
CA MET A 161 -4.35 1.74 10.12
C MET A 161 -4.49 3.25 10.30
N THR A 162 -3.54 4.03 9.77
CA THR A 162 -3.61 5.48 9.79
C THR A 162 -4.21 6.01 8.48
N THR A 163 -5.29 6.77 8.57
CA THR A 163 -5.92 7.43 7.43
C THR A 163 -5.43 8.86 7.30
N ALA A 164 -4.86 9.24 6.15
CA ALA A 164 -4.62 10.65 5.84
C ALA A 164 -5.79 11.20 5.00
N TYR A 165 -6.41 12.28 5.47
CA TYR A 165 -7.48 12.95 4.75
C TYR A 165 -6.90 13.86 3.66
N SER A 166 -7.26 13.60 2.40
CA SER A 166 -6.93 14.50 1.29
C SER A 166 -8.21 15.07 0.68
N PRO A 167 -8.37 16.41 0.64
CA PRO A 167 -9.40 17.02 -0.20
C PRO A 167 -9.11 16.64 -1.66
N MET A 168 -10.15 16.21 -2.36
CA MET A 168 -10.10 15.70 -3.74
C MET A 168 -9.13 16.49 -4.64
N SER A 169 -8.06 15.84 -5.11
CA SER A 169 -7.14 16.45 -6.07
C SER A 169 -7.80 16.60 -7.45
N GLN A 170 -7.45 17.64 -8.20
CA GLN A 170 -7.99 17.90 -9.55
C GLN A 170 -7.85 16.71 -10.52
N ARG A 171 -6.89 15.80 -10.29
CA ARG A 171 -6.67 14.59 -11.09
C ARG A 171 -7.73 13.50 -10.89
N ALA A 172 -8.33 13.41 -9.70
CA ALA A 172 -9.40 12.45 -9.43
C ALA A 172 -10.73 12.88 -10.10
N ARG A 173 -10.95 14.19 -10.26
CA ARG A 173 -12.10 14.72 -11.03
C ARG A 173 -12.03 14.34 -12.51
N SER A 174 -10.85 14.41 -13.11
CA SER A 174 -10.67 14.07 -14.54
C SER A 174 -10.83 12.58 -14.86
N ALA A 175 -10.49 11.69 -13.92
CA ALA A 175 -10.60 10.23 -14.13
C ALA A 175 -12.05 9.70 -14.05
N LEU A 176 -12.97 10.49 -13.48
CA LEU A 176 -14.40 10.15 -13.38
C LEU A 176 -15.24 10.80 -14.50
N GLN A 177 -14.63 11.65 -15.33
CA GLN A 177 -15.27 12.37 -16.43
C GLN A 177 -14.86 11.85 -17.82
N SER A 178 -14.05 10.78 -17.89
CA SER A 178 -13.60 10.12 -19.13
C SER A 178 -14.17 8.72 -19.24
#